data_AF-A0A7Y9UAQ8-F1
#
_entry.id   AF-A0A7Y9UAQ8-F1
#
_cell.length_a   1.000
_cell.length_b   1.000
_cell.length_c   1.000
_cell.angle_alpha   90.00
_cell.angle_beta   90.00
_cell.angle_gamma   90.00
#
_symmetry.space_group_name_H-M   'P 1'
#
loop_
_entity.id
_entity.type
_entity.pdbx_description
1 polymer ?
#
loop_
_entity_poly.entity_id
_entity_poly.type
_entity_poly.pdbx_seq_one_letter_code
_entity_poly.pdbx_strand_id
1 'polypeptide(L)'
;MADLPRTVSSRSRRVGAFVLLVATRKGAWILHGDAKRQTWRVDGPHFLGHTISHLVLDPRDGQTLLAAARTGHLGPTVFRSTDFGHTWTEAARPPAFAKAPAGQTGRVVDHTFWLTPGIASEPGVWYAGTSPQGLFRSEDGGVTWAPFSTLNDDPQFREWMGTVQDGTPDGPKLHSILVDPRDGRHLWIAMSGGGVHESTDGGQSWTPCVGGMAVVEGFDPAVVTFHDPHCVRLCPSRPDRLYQQNHCGIYRLDQPARDWVSIGAGMPAKVGSIGFPMVVHPRDADTAWVFPMDGSTVWPRTSPQGKPAAYVTRNAGRTWQRQDAGFPRQQAWWTVKRQAMCADAGDPVGLYLGTTSGELWLSRDEGAAWAPLMAHLPEIYALDVVALR
;
A
#
# COMPACT_ATOMS: atom_id res chain seq x y z
N MET A 1 9.88 -50.95 -16.84
CA MET A 1 8.51 -50.50 -16.50
C MET A 1 8.68 -49.30 -15.58
N ALA A 2 8.73 -48.05 -16.05
CA ALA A 2 7.65 -47.29 -16.74
C ALA A 2 6.34 -47.42 -15.95
N ASP A 3 5.64 -46.38 -15.48
CA ASP A 3 5.58 -44.94 -15.75
C ASP A 3 4.62 -44.39 -14.65
N LEU A 4 4.74 -43.22 -14.02
CA LEU A 4 4.30 -41.92 -14.56
C LEU A 4 4.62 -40.80 -13.54
N PRO A 5 5.01 -39.59 -13.99
CA PRO A 5 5.04 -38.39 -13.17
C PRO A 5 3.61 -37.89 -12.88
N ARG A 6 3.35 -37.44 -11.64
CA ARG A 6 2.13 -36.69 -11.30
C ARG A 6 2.17 -35.35 -12.05
N THR A 7 1.51 -35.31 -13.20
CA THR A 7 1.11 -34.06 -13.84
C THR A 7 0.12 -33.36 -12.91
N VAL A 8 0.60 -32.37 -12.18
CA VAL A 8 -0.28 -31.35 -11.59
C VAL A 8 -0.87 -30.61 -12.78
N SER A 9 -2.12 -30.96 -13.10
CA SER A 9 -2.93 -30.25 -14.07
C SER A 9 -2.85 -28.75 -13.77
N SER A 10 -2.30 -27.98 -14.71
CA SER A 10 -2.50 -26.55 -14.78
C SER A 10 -3.99 -26.32 -14.99
N ARG A 11 -4.74 -26.20 -13.88
CA ARG A 11 -6.13 -25.78 -13.95
C ARG A 11 -6.12 -24.41 -14.62
N SER A 12 -6.63 -24.34 -15.85
CA SER A 12 -6.78 -23.09 -16.59
C SER A 12 -7.41 -22.06 -15.65
N ARG A 13 -6.72 -20.94 -15.42
CA ARG A 13 -7.25 -19.85 -14.62
C ARG A 13 -8.56 -19.41 -15.26
N ARG A 14 -9.62 -19.32 -14.45
CA ARG A 14 -10.92 -18.92 -14.96
C ARG A 14 -10.86 -17.43 -15.23
N VAL A 15 -10.97 -17.05 -16.50
CA VAL A 15 -11.14 -15.66 -16.93
C VAL A 15 -12.26 -15.00 -16.11
N GLY A 16 -12.00 -13.80 -15.60
CA GLY A 16 -12.93 -13.04 -14.76
C GLY A 16 -12.90 -13.41 -13.27
N ALA A 17 -12.10 -14.39 -12.84
CA ALA A 17 -11.87 -14.68 -11.43
C ALA A 17 -11.05 -13.57 -10.73
N PHE A 18 -11.24 -13.43 -9.41
CA PHE A 18 -10.46 -12.48 -8.60
C PHE A 18 -9.44 -13.22 -7.75
N VAL A 19 -8.29 -12.61 -7.51
CA VAL A 19 -7.28 -13.10 -6.58
C VAL A 19 -6.97 -12.02 -5.57
N LEU A 20 -7.14 -12.34 -4.29
CA LEU A 20 -6.79 -11.47 -3.16
C LEU A 20 -5.46 -11.96 -2.57
N LEU A 21 -4.46 -11.09 -2.58
CA LEU A 21 -3.14 -11.30 -2.01
C LEU A 21 -3.13 -10.71 -0.60
N VAL A 22 -2.74 -11.52 0.38
CA VAL A 22 -2.82 -11.15 1.81
C VAL A 22 -1.43 -11.28 2.43
N ALA A 23 -0.86 -10.15 2.85
CA ALA A 23 0.43 -10.09 3.52
C ALA A 23 0.24 -9.88 5.03
N THR A 24 0.92 -10.70 5.85
CA THR A 24 0.72 -10.71 7.30
C THR A 24 2.04 -10.76 8.06
N ARG A 25 1.95 -10.59 9.39
CA ARG A 25 3.06 -10.76 10.32
C ARG A 25 3.74 -12.14 10.31
N LYS A 26 3.03 -13.20 9.89
CA LYS A 26 3.52 -14.60 9.97
C LYS A 26 3.40 -15.38 8.65
N GLY A 27 3.31 -14.70 7.52
CA GLY A 27 3.30 -15.31 6.19
C GLY A 27 2.39 -14.56 5.23
N ALA A 28 2.17 -15.15 4.07
CA ALA A 28 1.22 -14.66 3.09
C ALA A 28 0.20 -15.72 2.67
N TRP A 29 -0.96 -15.26 2.21
CA TRP A 29 -2.03 -16.11 1.67
C TRP A 29 -2.49 -15.55 0.32
N ILE A 30 -2.83 -16.46 -0.59
CA ILE A 30 -3.40 -16.15 -1.91
C ILE A 30 -4.80 -16.73 -1.94
N LEU A 31 -5.81 -15.87 -1.96
CA LEU A 31 -7.22 -16.27 -1.97
C LEU A 31 -7.74 -16.20 -3.40
N HIS A 32 -8.15 -17.33 -3.96
CA HIS A 32 -8.68 -17.43 -5.32
C HIS A 32 -10.21 -17.41 -5.30
N GLY A 33 -10.79 -16.28 -5.71
CA GLY A 33 -12.22 -16.03 -5.81
C GLY A 33 -12.78 -16.40 -7.19
N ASP A 34 -14.05 -16.81 -7.24
CA ASP A 34 -14.80 -16.87 -8.51
C ASP A 34 -15.13 -15.48 -9.06
N ALA A 35 -15.65 -15.43 -10.30
CA ALA A 35 -16.03 -14.17 -10.95
C ALA A 35 -17.17 -13.40 -10.25
N LYS A 36 -17.92 -14.06 -9.35
CA LYS A 36 -18.98 -13.44 -8.56
C LYS A 36 -18.50 -13.04 -7.16
N ARG A 37 -17.22 -13.29 -6.84
CA ARG A 37 -16.60 -13.13 -5.52
C ARG A 37 -17.28 -13.97 -4.43
N GLN A 38 -18.03 -15.00 -4.80
CA GLN A 38 -18.89 -15.81 -3.91
C GLN A 38 -18.13 -16.93 -3.22
N THR A 39 -17.31 -17.63 -3.97
CA THR A 39 -16.53 -18.74 -3.44
C THR A 39 -15.06 -18.40 -3.53
N TRP A 40 -14.33 -18.72 -2.46
CA TRP A 40 -12.91 -18.45 -2.33
C TRP A 40 -12.17 -19.71 -1.89
N ARG A 41 -11.11 -20.07 -2.62
CA ARG A 41 -10.16 -21.10 -2.21
C ARG A 41 -8.92 -20.43 -1.64
N VAL A 42 -8.56 -20.79 -0.42
CA VAL A 42 -7.34 -20.30 0.23
C VAL A 42 -6.13 -21.12 -0.23
N ASP A 43 -5.05 -20.44 -0.60
CA ASP A 43 -3.71 -20.99 -0.85
C ASP A 43 -2.73 -20.34 0.14
N GLY A 44 -1.92 -21.17 0.82
CA GLY A 44 -1.02 -20.77 1.90
C GLY A 44 -1.17 -21.59 3.20
N PRO A 45 -0.42 -21.25 4.26
CA PRO A 45 0.51 -20.11 4.32
C PRO A 45 1.72 -20.28 3.41
N HIS A 46 2.05 -19.24 2.65
CA HIS A 46 3.37 -19.06 2.06
C HIS A 46 4.28 -18.39 3.10
N PHE A 47 5.56 -18.79 3.14
CA PHE A 47 6.56 -18.21 4.05
C PHE A 47 6.14 -18.22 5.54
N LEU A 48 5.55 -19.32 6.01
CA LEU A 48 5.09 -19.42 7.40
C LEU A 48 6.21 -19.04 8.38
N GLY A 49 5.92 -18.06 9.24
CA GLY A 49 6.85 -17.55 10.23
C GLY A 49 7.62 -16.29 9.81
N HIS A 50 7.67 -15.97 8.52
CA HIS A 50 8.26 -14.72 8.02
C HIS A 50 7.26 -13.56 8.15
N THR A 51 7.77 -12.35 8.32
CA THR A 51 6.97 -11.14 8.18
C THR A 51 6.90 -10.77 6.69
N ILE A 52 5.69 -10.67 6.14
CA ILE A 52 5.47 -10.21 4.76
C ILE A 52 4.78 -8.84 4.82
N SER A 53 5.48 -7.79 4.38
CA SER A 53 4.98 -6.41 4.43
C SER A 53 4.04 -6.09 3.27
N HIS A 54 4.31 -6.67 2.09
CA HIS A 54 3.54 -6.44 0.86
C HIS A 54 3.68 -7.62 -0.10
N LEU A 55 2.60 -8.00 -0.78
CA LEU A 55 2.57 -9.03 -1.81
C LEU A 55 1.80 -8.48 -3.01
N VAL A 56 2.47 -8.34 -4.15
CA VAL A 56 1.95 -7.64 -5.34
C VAL A 56 2.14 -8.50 -6.57
N LEU A 57 1.12 -8.55 -7.44
CA LEU A 57 1.23 -9.14 -8.77
C LEU A 57 1.62 -8.07 -9.79
N ASP A 58 2.46 -8.44 -10.74
CA ASP A 58 2.67 -7.67 -11.95
C ASP A 58 1.41 -7.67 -12.84
N PRO A 59 0.70 -6.55 -13.00
CA PRO A 59 -0.46 -6.52 -13.88
C PRO A 59 -0.08 -6.61 -15.36
N ARG A 60 1.21 -6.45 -15.71
CA ARG A 60 1.71 -6.45 -17.09
C ARG A 60 1.82 -7.86 -17.67
N ASP A 61 2.17 -8.84 -16.83
CA ASP A 61 2.30 -10.24 -17.24
C ASP A 61 1.28 -11.19 -16.59
N GLY A 62 0.60 -10.76 -15.52
CA GLY A 62 -0.43 -11.53 -14.82
C GLY A 62 0.09 -12.79 -14.11
N GLN A 63 1.41 -12.95 -13.94
CA GLN A 63 2.04 -14.16 -13.42
C GLN A 63 3.13 -13.89 -12.39
N THR A 64 3.89 -12.79 -12.54
CA THR A 64 4.99 -12.47 -11.65
C THR A 64 4.47 -11.87 -10.34
N LEU A 65 4.78 -12.50 -9.21
CA LEU A 65 4.51 -11.96 -7.87
C LEU A 65 5.81 -11.54 -7.21
N LEU A 66 5.78 -10.40 -6.50
CA LEU A 66 6.84 -10.00 -5.58
C LEU A 66 6.30 -9.93 -4.14
N ALA A 67 7.06 -10.51 -3.20
CA ALA A 67 6.76 -10.49 -1.77
C ALA A 67 7.89 -9.79 -1.00
N ALA A 68 7.58 -8.64 -0.41
CA ALA A 68 8.48 -7.93 0.50
C ALA A 68 8.52 -8.64 1.85
N ALA A 69 9.64 -9.29 2.16
CA ALA A 69 9.76 -10.18 3.31
C ALA A 69 10.88 -9.73 4.25
N ARG A 70 10.61 -9.81 5.56
CA ARG A 70 11.65 -9.81 6.60
C ARG A 70 11.73 -11.21 7.18
N THR A 71 12.83 -11.88 6.90
CA THR A 71 13.09 -13.24 7.38
C THR A 71 13.77 -13.20 8.74
N GLY A 72 13.64 -14.27 9.53
CA GLY A 72 14.30 -14.34 10.83
C GLY A 72 15.83 -14.42 10.77
N HIS A 73 16.39 -14.99 9.70
CA HIS A 73 17.82 -15.36 9.62
C HIS A 73 18.59 -14.65 8.49
N LEU A 74 17.94 -14.27 7.38
CA LEU A 74 18.58 -13.66 6.21
C LEU A 74 18.45 -12.12 6.20
N GLY A 75 17.65 -11.56 7.10
CA GLY A 75 17.29 -10.15 7.09
C GLY A 75 16.18 -9.84 6.08
N PRO A 76 16.05 -8.58 5.65
CA PRO A 76 15.04 -8.17 4.69
C PRO A 76 15.43 -8.49 3.25
N THR A 77 14.43 -8.94 2.48
CA THR A 77 14.61 -9.33 1.09
C THR A 77 13.30 -9.17 0.31
N VAL A 78 13.36 -9.42 -1.00
CA VAL A 78 12.19 -9.55 -1.86
C VAL A 78 12.21 -10.95 -2.47
N PHE A 79 11.15 -11.72 -2.26
CA PHE A 79 10.96 -12.98 -2.99
C PHE A 79 10.19 -12.73 -4.28
N ARG A 80 10.56 -13.45 -5.32
CA ARG A 80 9.95 -13.40 -6.64
C ARG A 80 9.40 -14.77 -7.02
N SER A 81 8.21 -14.78 -7.60
CA SER A 81 7.63 -15.94 -8.27
C SER A 81 7.24 -15.57 -9.69
N THR A 82 7.45 -16.45 -10.66
CA THR A 82 6.98 -16.29 -12.06
C THR A 82 5.88 -17.27 -12.43
N ASP A 83 5.47 -18.10 -11.48
CA ASP A 83 4.44 -19.13 -11.62
C ASP A 83 3.29 -18.87 -10.63
N PHE A 84 3.06 -17.61 -10.28
CA PHE A 84 1.95 -17.16 -9.43
C PHE A 84 1.93 -17.81 -8.04
N GLY A 85 3.12 -17.92 -7.44
CA GLY A 85 3.32 -18.29 -6.06
C GLY A 85 3.54 -19.77 -5.82
N HIS A 86 3.63 -20.59 -6.88
CA HIS A 86 3.96 -22.01 -6.76
C HIS A 86 5.41 -22.21 -6.33
N THR A 87 6.34 -21.45 -6.91
CA THR A 87 7.74 -21.41 -6.51
C THR A 87 8.22 -19.99 -6.30
N TRP A 88 9.18 -19.83 -5.37
CA TRP A 88 9.71 -18.54 -4.97
C TRP A 88 11.23 -18.57 -4.98
N THR A 89 11.84 -17.50 -5.48
CA THR A 89 13.29 -17.28 -5.48
C THR A 89 13.58 -15.96 -4.79
N GLU A 90 14.55 -15.98 -3.87
CA GLU A 90 15.02 -14.75 -3.22
C GLU A 90 15.74 -13.84 -4.23
N ALA A 91 15.62 -12.52 -4.06
CA ALA A 91 16.40 -11.56 -4.83
C ALA A 91 17.91 -11.85 -4.71
N ALA A 92 18.61 -11.89 -5.84
CA ALA A 92 20.06 -12.04 -5.86
C ALA A 92 20.78 -10.82 -5.27
N ARG A 93 20.16 -9.64 -5.40
CA ARG A 93 20.60 -8.41 -4.74
C ARG A 93 19.38 -7.65 -4.20
N PRO A 94 18.99 -7.87 -2.93
CA PRO A 94 17.84 -7.18 -2.34
C PRO A 94 18.11 -5.68 -2.14
N PRO A 95 17.07 -4.86 -1.87
CA PRO A 95 17.23 -3.45 -1.53
C PRO A 95 18.22 -3.24 -0.37
N ALA A 96 19.30 -2.49 -0.63
CA ALA A 96 20.32 -2.18 0.37
C ALA A 96 20.94 -0.80 0.09
N PHE A 97 21.08 0.03 1.11
CA PHE A 97 21.76 1.32 0.99
C PHE A 97 23.23 1.13 0.60
N ALA A 98 23.82 2.18 -0.02
CA ALA A 98 25.23 2.20 -0.32
C ALA A 98 26.07 2.04 0.95
N LYS A 99 27.22 1.36 0.83
CA LYS A 99 28.16 1.20 1.94
C LYS A 99 28.68 2.57 2.37
N ALA A 100 28.59 2.88 3.65
CA ALA A 100 29.14 4.13 4.18
C ALA A 100 30.67 4.18 4.06
N PRO A 101 31.26 5.38 3.95
CA PRO A 101 32.70 5.57 4.05
C PRO A 101 33.29 4.97 5.33
N ALA A 102 34.56 4.59 5.30
CA ALA A 102 35.24 4.04 6.47
C ALA A 102 35.18 5.02 7.65
N GLY A 103 34.76 4.54 8.82
CA GLY A 103 34.60 5.35 10.03
C GLY A 103 33.24 6.04 10.19
N GLN A 104 32.30 5.86 9.25
CA GLN A 104 30.93 6.35 9.36
C GLN A 104 29.92 5.21 9.54
N THR A 105 28.86 5.46 10.31
CA THR A 105 27.75 4.52 10.46
C THR A 105 26.85 4.59 9.23
N GLY A 106 26.73 3.49 8.49
CA GLY A 106 25.83 3.39 7.36
C GLY A 106 24.38 3.14 7.76
N ARG A 107 23.45 3.50 6.87
CA ARG A 107 22.04 3.10 7.02
C ARG A 107 21.88 1.64 6.63
N VAL A 108 20.97 0.97 7.32
CA VAL A 108 20.61 -0.42 7.05
C VAL A 108 19.11 -0.46 6.78
N VAL A 109 18.71 -1.18 5.74
CA VAL A 109 17.30 -1.48 5.49
C VAL A 109 16.85 -2.45 6.58
N ASP A 110 15.80 -2.09 7.32
CA ASP A 110 15.15 -3.01 8.28
C ASP A 110 14.14 -3.92 7.55
N HIS A 111 13.33 -3.34 6.66
CA HIS A 111 12.44 -4.08 5.77
C HIS A 111 12.06 -3.29 4.51
N THR A 112 11.79 -4.03 3.44
CA THR A 112 10.99 -3.51 2.33
C THR A 112 9.54 -3.40 2.79
N PHE A 113 8.96 -2.21 2.62
CA PHE A 113 7.61 -1.86 3.08
C PHE A 113 6.61 -1.77 1.92
N TRP A 114 7.04 -1.22 0.78
CA TRP A 114 6.19 -0.97 -0.38
C TRP A 114 6.80 -1.55 -1.65
N LEU A 115 5.95 -2.00 -2.57
CA LEU A 115 6.32 -2.49 -3.90
C LEU A 115 5.34 -1.90 -4.91
N THR A 116 5.85 -1.41 -6.04
CA THR A 116 5.06 -0.86 -7.15
C THR A 116 5.64 -1.34 -8.48
N PRO A 117 4.85 -2.01 -9.35
CA PRO A 117 5.31 -2.30 -10.72
C PRO A 117 5.38 -1.01 -11.54
N GLY A 118 6.32 -0.94 -12.48
CA GLY A 118 6.39 0.12 -13.48
C GLY A 118 5.25 0.08 -14.50
N ILE A 119 5.32 0.92 -15.52
CA ILE A 119 4.28 1.00 -16.56
C ILE A 119 4.37 -0.15 -17.57
N ALA A 120 3.32 -0.27 -18.40
CA ALA A 120 3.19 -1.35 -19.39
C ALA A 120 4.32 -1.40 -20.42
N SER A 121 4.90 -0.24 -20.79
CA SER A 121 6.01 -0.16 -21.75
C SER A 121 7.38 -0.50 -21.16
N GLU A 122 7.46 -0.75 -19.85
CA GLU A 122 8.71 -1.01 -19.14
C GLU A 122 8.64 -2.37 -18.41
N PRO A 123 8.53 -3.51 -19.13
CA PRO A 123 8.43 -4.81 -18.50
C PRO A 123 9.64 -5.08 -17.60
N GLY A 124 9.42 -5.73 -16.44
CA GLY A 124 10.46 -6.01 -15.47
C GLY A 124 10.85 -4.82 -14.58
N VAL A 125 10.41 -3.59 -14.88
CA VAL A 125 10.67 -2.44 -14.00
C VAL A 125 9.79 -2.51 -12.75
N TRP A 126 10.39 -2.37 -11.57
CA TRP A 126 9.71 -2.31 -10.28
C TRP A 126 10.38 -1.29 -9.37
N TYR A 127 9.60 -0.75 -8.42
CA TYR A 127 10.07 0.15 -7.38
C TYR A 127 9.79 -0.43 -6.00
N ALA A 128 10.72 -0.21 -5.07
CA ALA A 128 10.61 -0.63 -3.68
C ALA A 128 10.85 0.53 -2.72
N GLY A 129 9.97 0.66 -1.74
CA GLY A 129 10.09 1.60 -0.63
C GLY A 129 10.45 0.86 0.64
N THR A 130 11.42 1.35 1.40
CA THR A 130 11.93 0.68 2.62
C THR A 130 11.61 1.43 3.90
N SER A 131 11.80 0.74 5.02
CA SER A 131 12.05 1.32 6.33
C SER A 131 13.51 1.07 6.73
N PRO A 132 14.29 2.09 7.15
CA PRO A 132 13.97 3.52 7.06
C PRO A 132 13.77 3.97 5.59
N GLN A 133 13.29 5.20 5.38
CA GLN A 133 12.91 5.70 4.05
C GLN A 133 14.03 5.52 3.01
N GLY A 134 13.76 4.74 1.98
CA GLY A 134 14.69 4.54 0.87
C GLY A 134 13.92 4.11 -0.36
N LEU A 135 14.38 4.57 -1.52
CA LEU A 135 13.81 4.24 -2.82
C LEU A 135 14.81 3.38 -3.62
N PHE A 136 14.29 2.30 -4.19
CA PHE A 136 15.05 1.35 -5.00
C PHE A 136 14.28 1.01 -6.26
N ARG A 137 15.01 0.66 -7.32
CA ARG A 137 14.47 0.21 -8.61
C ARG A 137 15.07 -1.11 -9.01
N SER A 138 14.24 -1.98 -9.59
CA SER A 138 14.67 -3.16 -10.32
C SER A 138 14.30 -2.99 -11.79
N GLU A 139 15.11 -3.51 -12.69
CA GLU A 139 14.84 -3.58 -14.14
C GLU A 139 14.70 -5.03 -14.64
N ASP A 140 14.85 -6.01 -13.74
CA ASP A 140 14.93 -7.44 -14.06
C ASP A 140 13.81 -8.24 -13.36
N GLY A 141 12.69 -7.57 -13.06
CA GLY A 141 11.51 -8.19 -12.47
C GLY A 141 11.67 -8.52 -10.98
N GLY A 142 12.51 -7.78 -10.26
CA GLY A 142 12.74 -7.92 -8.82
C GLY A 142 13.92 -8.82 -8.43
N VAL A 143 14.74 -9.25 -9.38
CA VAL A 143 15.90 -10.12 -9.13
C VAL A 143 17.06 -9.33 -8.51
N THR A 144 17.33 -8.13 -9.02
CA THR A 144 18.30 -7.20 -8.45
C THR A 144 17.71 -5.81 -8.28
N TRP A 145 18.15 -5.13 -7.22
CA TRP A 145 17.69 -3.80 -6.87
C TRP A 145 18.86 -2.81 -6.84
N ALA A 146 18.64 -1.62 -7.40
CA ALA A 146 19.56 -0.50 -7.42
C ALA A 146 18.98 0.69 -6.61
N PRO A 147 19.79 1.41 -5.82
CA PRO A 147 19.33 2.56 -5.05
C PRO A 147 19.14 3.80 -5.92
N PHE A 148 18.16 4.64 -5.58
CA PHE A 148 18.10 6.03 -6.05
C PHE A 148 19.00 6.90 -5.19
N SER A 149 20.27 7.09 -5.57
CA SER A 149 21.21 7.93 -4.80
C SER A 149 20.78 9.40 -4.74
N THR A 150 20.03 9.88 -5.74
CA THR A 150 19.46 11.24 -5.82
C THR A 150 18.48 11.57 -4.70
N LEU A 151 17.89 10.57 -4.06
CA LEU A 151 17.04 10.72 -2.89
C LEU A 151 17.68 10.10 -1.67
N ASN A 152 18.23 8.88 -1.84
CA ASN A 152 18.79 8.16 -0.73
C ASN A 152 19.93 8.99 -0.16
N ASP A 153 20.94 9.39 -0.92
CA ASP A 153 22.16 9.97 -0.35
C ASP A 153 22.17 11.50 -0.35
N ASP A 154 21.07 12.12 -0.75
CA ASP A 154 20.89 13.58 -0.72
C ASP A 154 20.77 14.11 0.73
N PRO A 155 21.60 15.09 1.14
CA PRO A 155 21.59 15.61 2.51
C PRO A 155 20.26 16.25 2.93
N GLN A 156 19.57 16.92 2.01
CA GLN A 156 18.30 17.57 2.30
C GLN A 156 17.19 16.54 2.49
N PHE A 157 17.16 15.49 1.67
CA PHE A 157 16.26 14.35 1.92
C PHE A 157 16.57 13.66 3.24
N ARG A 158 17.84 13.56 3.65
CA ARG A 158 18.21 12.98 4.95
C ARG A 158 17.69 13.81 6.13
N GLU A 159 17.59 15.13 5.98
CA GLU A 159 16.93 16.01 6.95
C GLU A 159 15.40 15.80 6.95
N TRP A 160 14.78 15.75 5.76
CA TRP A 160 13.34 15.55 5.61
C TRP A 160 12.84 14.20 6.10
N MET A 161 13.66 13.15 6.01
CA MET A 161 13.34 11.82 6.54
C MET A 161 13.23 11.78 8.06
N GLY A 162 13.79 12.79 8.75
CA GLY A 162 13.88 12.81 10.21
C GLY A 162 14.72 11.67 10.77
N THR A 163 14.42 11.29 12.01
CA THR A 163 15.14 10.24 12.74
C THR A 163 14.32 8.96 12.87
N VAL A 164 14.97 7.86 13.24
CA VAL A 164 14.30 6.57 13.51
C VAL A 164 13.29 6.68 14.67
N GLN A 165 13.51 7.61 15.60
CA GLN A 165 12.61 7.86 16.73
C GLN A 165 11.30 8.55 16.32
N ASP A 166 11.29 9.20 15.16
CA ASP A 166 10.12 9.94 14.65
C ASP A 166 9.09 9.01 13.96
N GLY A 167 9.46 7.76 13.67
CA GLY A 167 8.58 6.77 13.04
C GLY A 167 7.99 5.77 14.04
N THR A 168 6.70 5.90 14.37
CA THR A 168 6.02 5.00 15.31
C THR A 168 5.00 4.08 14.63
N PRO A 169 4.80 2.82 15.09
CA PRO A 169 5.69 2.02 15.95
C PRO A 169 6.76 1.21 15.18
N ASP A 170 6.63 1.06 13.85
CA ASP A 170 7.49 0.18 13.04
C ASP A 170 8.59 0.96 12.27
N GLY A 171 9.06 2.09 12.83
CA GLY A 171 10.04 2.96 12.20
C GLY A 171 9.50 3.81 11.04
N PRO A 172 10.29 4.78 10.56
CA PRO A 172 9.89 5.65 9.46
C PRO A 172 9.98 4.89 8.13
N LYS A 173 9.18 5.25 7.12
CA LYS A 173 9.04 4.43 5.90
C LYS A 173 8.73 5.23 4.65
N LEU A 174 9.30 4.82 3.53
CA LEU A 174 8.94 5.30 2.18
C LEU A 174 7.87 4.38 1.61
N HIS A 175 6.79 4.98 1.13
CA HIS A 175 5.60 4.27 0.67
C HIS A 175 4.88 5.07 -0.43
N SER A 176 3.71 4.59 -0.87
CA SER A 176 2.92 5.21 -1.92
C SER A 176 3.77 5.63 -3.13
N ILE A 177 4.60 4.71 -3.63
CA ILE A 177 5.32 4.93 -4.88
C ILE A 177 4.29 4.84 -6.00
N LEU A 178 4.09 5.93 -6.72
CA LEU A 178 3.12 6.04 -7.82
C LEU A 178 3.88 6.34 -9.10
N VAL A 179 3.53 5.64 -10.17
CA VAL A 179 4.07 5.85 -11.51
C VAL A 179 2.90 6.32 -12.38
N ASP A 180 3.04 7.46 -13.05
CA ASP A 180 2.01 7.94 -13.97
C ASP A 180 1.86 6.93 -15.12
N PRO A 181 0.65 6.39 -15.37
CA PRO A 181 0.46 5.42 -16.45
C PRO A 181 0.71 6.00 -17.85
N ARG A 182 0.78 7.33 -17.97
CA ARG A 182 1.03 8.05 -19.24
C ARG A 182 2.51 8.25 -19.51
N ASP A 183 3.34 8.32 -18.47
CA ASP A 183 4.78 8.58 -18.56
C ASP A 183 5.51 7.96 -17.35
N GLY A 184 6.33 6.92 -17.61
CA GLY A 184 7.10 6.22 -16.57
C GLY A 184 8.15 7.10 -15.88
N ARG A 185 8.46 8.28 -16.43
CA ARG A 185 9.34 9.27 -15.81
C ARG A 185 8.63 10.15 -14.78
N HIS A 186 7.30 10.18 -14.78
CA HIS A 186 6.52 10.97 -13.84
C HIS A 186 6.15 10.12 -12.62
N LEU A 187 6.76 10.44 -11.49
CA LEU A 187 6.72 9.64 -10.26
C LEU A 187 6.27 10.49 -9.07
N TRP A 188 5.54 9.87 -8.16
CA TRP A 188 5.36 10.38 -6.79
C TRP A 188 5.80 9.37 -5.76
N ILE A 189 6.25 9.86 -4.62
CA ILE A 189 6.54 9.07 -3.43
C ILE A 189 6.01 9.77 -2.20
N ALA A 190 5.76 9.00 -1.14
CA ALA A 190 5.40 9.53 0.17
C ALA A 190 6.31 8.97 1.26
N MET A 191 6.59 9.78 2.26
CA MET A 191 7.41 9.43 3.42
C MET A 191 6.68 9.74 4.73
N SER A 192 6.75 8.82 5.69
CA SER A 192 6.20 9.00 7.04
C SER A 192 7.32 9.11 8.09
N GLY A 193 7.65 10.29 8.63
CA GLY A 193 7.35 11.64 8.12
C GLY A 193 8.22 12.01 6.90
N GLY A 194 8.11 13.25 6.44
CA GLY A 194 8.84 13.77 5.27
C GLY A 194 7.98 14.07 4.04
N GLY A 195 6.66 13.92 4.11
CA GLY A 195 5.73 14.44 3.10
C GLY A 195 5.70 13.69 1.77
N VAL A 196 5.04 14.31 0.78
CA VAL A 196 4.91 13.80 -0.60
C VAL A 196 5.92 14.52 -1.50
N HIS A 197 6.51 13.81 -2.46
CA HIS A 197 7.46 14.34 -3.43
C HIS A 197 7.12 13.89 -4.84
N GLU A 198 7.38 14.75 -5.81
CA GLU A 198 7.12 14.54 -7.24
C GLU A 198 8.43 14.61 -8.04
N SER A 199 8.56 13.75 -9.05
CA SER A 199 9.63 13.80 -10.04
C SER A 199 9.03 13.68 -11.44
N THR A 200 9.51 14.49 -12.38
CA THR A 200 9.10 14.46 -13.80
C THR A 200 10.22 13.96 -14.73
N ASP A 201 11.31 13.46 -14.15
CA ASP A 201 12.53 13.06 -14.87
C ASP A 201 13.03 11.65 -14.54
N GLY A 202 12.13 10.80 -14.04
CA GLY A 202 12.42 9.40 -13.70
C GLY A 202 13.15 9.26 -12.37
N GLY A 203 13.01 10.22 -11.47
CA GLY A 203 13.63 10.23 -10.14
C GLY A 203 15.05 10.78 -10.12
N GLN A 204 15.47 11.51 -11.16
CA GLN A 204 16.77 12.21 -11.17
C GLN A 204 16.73 13.45 -10.27
N SER A 205 15.59 14.13 -10.21
CA SER A 205 15.30 15.21 -9.27
C SER A 205 13.90 15.07 -8.69
N TRP A 206 13.69 15.66 -7.51
CA TRP A 206 12.43 15.59 -6.76
C TRP A 206 12.06 16.96 -6.20
N THR A 207 10.77 17.28 -6.22
CA THR A 207 10.21 18.50 -5.62
C THR A 207 9.21 18.14 -4.54
N PRO A 208 9.28 18.75 -3.34
CA PRO A 208 8.25 18.59 -2.32
C PRO A 208 6.87 19.03 -2.82
N CYS A 209 5.87 18.21 -2.55
CA CYS A 209 4.46 18.44 -2.87
C CYS A 209 3.64 18.39 -1.58
N VAL A 210 3.87 19.36 -0.70
CA VAL A 210 3.26 19.43 0.66
C VAL A 210 2.35 20.65 0.86
N GLY A 211 2.21 21.50 -0.15
CA GLY A 211 1.38 22.71 -0.08
C GLY A 211 -0.07 22.37 0.30
N GLY A 212 -0.68 23.17 1.19
CA GLY A 212 -2.06 22.96 1.66
C GLY A 212 -2.27 21.80 2.65
N MET A 213 -1.24 20.99 2.94
CA MET A 213 -1.30 19.95 3.97
C MET A 213 -1.13 20.54 5.37
N ALA A 214 -1.82 19.98 6.36
CA ALA A 214 -1.63 20.33 7.77
C ALA A 214 -0.62 19.39 8.42
N VAL A 215 0.00 19.87 9.50
CA VAL A 215 0.86 19.10 10.40
C VAL A 215 0.22 19.07 11.79
N VAL A 216 0.79 18.28 12.70
CA VAL A 216 0.35 18.25 14.10
C VAL A 216 0.45 19.65 14.70
N GLU A 217 -0.54 20.03 15.52
CA GLU A 217 -0.58 21.35 16.16
C GLU A 217 0.72 21.67 16.90
N GLY A 218 1.23 22.89 16.69
CA GLY A 218 2.49 23.37 17.26
C GLY A 218 3.72 23.15 16.37
N PHE A 219 3.63 22.37 15.30
CA PHE A 219 4.68 22.26 14.28
C PHE A 219 4.49 23.25 13.14
N ASP A 220 5.59 23.61 12.48
CA ASP A 220 5.58 24.50 11.32
C ASP A 220 5.23 23.72 10.03
N PRO A 221 4.11 23.99 9.35
CA PRO A 221 3.75 23.32 8.10
C PRO A 221 4.71 23.61 6.94
N ALA A 222 5.59 24.61 7.04
CA ALA A 222 6.65 24.85 6.05
C ALA A 222 7.79 23.81 6.13
N VAL A 223 7.91 23.08 7.25
CA VAL A 223 8.95 22.08 7.45
C VAL A 223 8.47 20.71 6.96
N VAL A 224 9.08 20.24 5.86
CA VAL A 224 8.71 19.01 5.14
C VAL A 224 8.70 17.77 6.05
N THR A 225 9.62 17.69 7.01
CA THR A 225 9.77 16.56 7.95
C THR A 225 8.49 16.27 8.74
N PHE A 226 7.68 17.30 9.07
CA PHE A 226 6.51 17.14 9.93
C PHE A 226 5.25 16.65 9.20
N HIS A 227 5.30 16.53 7.87
CA HIS A 227 4.21 15.96 7.10
C HIS A 227 4.25 14.44 7.13
N ASP A 228 3.14 13.81 7.52
CA ASP A 228 3.03 12.34 7.67
C ASP A 228 1.86 11.79 6.81
N PRO A 229 2.01 11.77 5.46
CA PRO A 229 1.08 11.06 4.59
C PRO A 229 1.03 9.58 4.97
N HIS A 230 -0.16 8.99 5.01
CA HIS A 230 -0.31 7.57 5.35
C HIS A 230 -0.47 6.68 4.13
N CYS A 231 -1.24 7.16 3.15
CA CYS A 231 -1.53 6.42 1.94
C CYS A 231 -1.95 7.41 0.83
N VAL A 232 -1.21 7.43 -0.28
CA VAL A 232 -1.48 8.29 -1.44
C VAL A 232 -1.87 7.40 -2.62
N ARG A 233 -2.85 7.86 -3.42
CA ARG A 233 -3.40 7.14 -4.57
C ARG A 233 -3.55 8.08 -5.75
N LEU A 234 -3.08 7.64 -6.92
CA LEU A 234 -3.38 8.24 -8.21
C LEU A 234 -4.71 7.68 -8.73
N CYS A 235 -5.60 8.51 -9.25
CA CYS A 235 -6.86 8.04 -9.84
C CYS A 235 -6.62 7.46 -11.24
N PRO A 236 -6.87 6.17 -11.50
CA PRO A 236 -6.60 5.58 -12.82
C PRO A 236 -7.43 6.21 -13.95
N SER A 237 -8.66 6.62 -13.66
CA SER A 237 -9.56 7.26 -14.63
C SER A 237 -9.27 8.75 -14.88
N ARG A 238 -8.44 9.38 -14.04
CA ARG A 238 -7.98 10.76 -14.19
C ARG A 238 -6.62 10.91 -13.49
N PRO A 239 -5.51 10.54 -14.15
CA PRO A 239 -4.16 10.57 -13.57
C PRO A 239 -3.59 11.97 -13.28
N ASP A 240 -4.42 13.02 -13.34
CA ASP A 240 -4.11 14.34 -12.77
C ASP A 240 -4.63 14.50 -11.34
N ARG A 241 -5.44 13.55 -10.85
CA ARG A 241 -6.02 13.59 -9.51
C ARG A 241 -5.35 12.58 -8.58
N LEU A 242 -4.91 13.09 -7.44
CA LEU A 242 -4.43 12.28 -6.32
C LEU A 242 -5.33 12.46 -5.10
N TYR A 243 -5.47 11.39 -4.34
CA TYR A 243 -6.03 11.39 -2.99
C TYR A 243 -4.98 10.95 -1.99
N GLN A 244 -5.05 11.48 -0.78
CA GLN A 244 -4.31 10.90 0.33
C GLN A 244 -5.11 10.85 1.62
N GLN A 245 -4.89 9.77 2.37
CA GLN A 245 -5.06 9.77 3.81
C GLN A 245 -3.75 10.22 4.44
N ASN A 246 -3.82 11.18 5.36
CA ASN A 246 -2.70 11.75 6.09
C ASN A 246 -2.94 11.60 7.60
N HIS A 247 -1.87 11.70 8.40
CA HIS A 247 -1.97 11.83 9.86
C HIS A 247 -2.91 12.94 10.30
N CYS A 248 -2.95 14.05 9.55
CA CYS A 248 -3.68 15.28 9.85
C CYS A 248 -4.90 15.51 8.95
N GLY A 249 -5.41 14.48 8.26
CA GLY A 249 -6.69 14.57 7.54
C GLY A 249 -6.75 13.79 6.24
N ILE A 250 -7.73 14.14 5.41
CA ILE A 250 -7.95 13.57 4.06
C ILE A 250 -7.81 14.70 3.06
N TYR A 251 -6.99 14.48 2.03
CA TYR A 251 -6.67 15.52 1.04
C TYR A 251 -6.85 15.03 -0.39
N ARG A 252 -7.08 16.00 -1.28
CA ARG A 252 -7.12 15.81 -2.74
C ARG A 252 -6.19 16.81 -3.41
N LEU A 253 -5.51 16.38 -4.45
CA LEU A 253 -4.74 17.24 -5.36
C LEU A 253 -5.29 17.05 -6.77
N ASP A 254 -5.48 18.15 -7.49
CA ASP A 254 -5.83 18.15 -8.92
C ASP A 254 -4.74 18.93 -9.67
N GLN A 255 -3.89 18.24 -10.41
CA GLN A 255 -2.88 18.89 -11.25
C GLN A 255 -3.54 19.77 -12.33
N PRO A 256 -2.90 20.88 -12.74
CA PRO A 256 -1.53 21.30 -12.40
C PRO A 256 -1.42 22.09 -11.08
N ALA A 257 -2.49 22.19 -10.27
CA ALA A 257 -2.37 22.78 -8.95
C ALA A 257 -1.39 21.95 -8.09
N ARG A 258 -0.63 22.64 -7.23
CA ARG A 258 0.37 22.03 -6.35
C ARG A 258 -0.05 21.97 -4.88
N ASP A 259 -1.19 22.57 -4.56
CA ASP A 259 -1.73 22.60 -3.21
C ASP A 259 -2.79 21.53 -3.01
N TRP A 260 -2.60 20.75 -1.96
CA TRP A 260 -3.57 19.80 -1.44
C TRP A 260 -4.76 20.53 -0.84
N VAL A 261 -5.96 20.13 -1.25
CA VAL A 261 -7.21 20.62 -0.69
C VAL A 261 -7.66 19.65 0.39
N SER A 262 -7.85 20.15 1.62
CA SER A 262 -8.46 19.37 2.70
C SER A 262 -9.92 19.06 2.35
N ILE A 263 -10.20 17.76 2.19
CA ILE A 263 -11.54 17.22 1.93
C ILE A 263 -12.06 16.41 3.13
N GLY A 264 -11.28 16.32 4.20
CA GLY A 264 -11.67 15.71 5.46
C GLY A 264 -12.70 16.53 6.24
N ALA A 265 -12.85 17.83 5.96
CA ALA A 265 -13.83 18.69 6.63
C ALA A 265 -15.30 18.26 6.38
N GLY A 266 -15.55 17.50 5.31
CA GLY A 266 -16.86 16.89 5.05
C GLY A 266 -17.18 15.66 5.91
N MET A 267 -16.24 15.20 6.75
CA MET A 267 -16.46 14.10 7.69
C MET A 267 -17.22 14.57 8.94
N PRO A 268 -18.05 13.71 9.57
CA PRO A 268 -18.66 14.05 10.84
C PRO A 268 -17.60 14.29 11.94
N ALA A 269 -17.73 15.40 12.69
CA ALA A 269 -16.74 15.80 13.71
C ALA A 269 -16.44 14.70 14.75
N LYS A 270 -17.47 13.95 15.18
CA LYS A 270 -17.33 12.84 16.15
C LYS A 270 -16.54 11.63 15.63
N VAL A 271 -16.33 11.55 14.32
CA VAL A 271 -15.59 10.48 13.63
C VAL A 271 -14.17 10.96 13.34
N GLY A 272 -14.03 12.21 12.92
CA GLY A 272 -12.77 12.78 12.44
C GLY A 272 -12.41 12.32 11.02
N SER A 273 -11.28 12.79 10.54
CA SER A 273 -10.74 12.56 9.19
C SER A 273 -9.40 11.84 9.22
N ILE A 274 -9.08 11.19 10.35
CA ILE A 274 -7.80 10.53 10.58
C ILE A 274 -7.98 9.03 10.33
N GLY A 275 -7.02 8.41 9.67
CA GLY A 275 -7.05 7.00 9.24
C GLY A 275 -5.68 6.56 8.73
N PHE A 276 -5.58 5.36 8.16
CA PHE A 276 -4.38 4.91 7.44
C PHE A 276 -4.65 4.66 5.94
N PRO A 277 -5.64 3.84 5.53
CA PRO A 277 -5.80 3.50 4.12
C PRO A 277 -6.58 4.57 3.33
N MET A 278 -6.33 4.61 2.03
CA MET A 278 -7.08 5.33 1.02
C MET A 278 -7.24 4.42 -0.21
N VAL A 279 -8.45 4.34 -0.76
CA VAL A 279 -8.77 3.57 -1.96
C VAL A 279 -9.56 4.46 -2.91
N VAL A 280 -9.24 4.43 -4.21
CA VAL A 280 -9.92 5.22 -5.25
C VAL A 280 -10.68 4.29 -6.19
N HIS A 281 -11.83 4.73 -6.70
CA HIS A 281 -12.59 3.93 -7.65
C HIS A 281 -11.83 3.87 -9.00
N PRO A 282 -11.69 2.68 -9.62
CA PRO A 282 -10.84 2.51 -10.80
C PRO A 282 -11.37 3.22 -12.05
N ARG A 283 -12.66 3.56 -12.09
CA ARG A 283 -13.33 4.19 -13.24
C ARG A 283 -14.00 5.54 -12.92
N ASP A 284 -13.87 6.05 -11.70
CA ASP A 284 -14.54 7.28 -11.26
C ASP A 284 -13.63 8.04 -10.30
N ALA A 285 -13.10 9.16 -10.77
CA ALA A 285 -12.16 9.96 -10.01
C ALA A 285 -12.83 10.79 -8.91
N ASP A 286 -14.17 10.83 -8.84
CA ASP A 286 -14.92 11.50 -7.77
C ASP A 286 -15.25 10.54 -6.61
N THR A 287 -14.99 9.23 -6.78
CA THR A 287 -15.29 8.21 -5.78
C THR A 287 -14.03 7.67 -5.09
N ALA A 288 -14.03 7.73 -3.76
CA ALA A 288 -12.94 7.21 -2.93
C ALA A 288 -13.45 6.73 -1.57
N TRP A 289 -12.71 5.81 -0.96
CA TRP A 289 -13.00 5.24 0.35
C TRP A 289 -11.83 5.40 1.33
N VAL A 290 -12.19 5.59 2.59
CA VAL A 290 -11.28 5.61 3.73
C VAL A 290 -11.81 4.72 4.85
N PHE A 291 -10.93 4.38 5.79
CA PHE A 291 -11.30 3.75 7.05
C PHE A 291 -10.83 4.64 8.22
N PRO A 292 -11.74 5.45 8.81
CA PRO A 292 -11.38 6.34 9.91
C PRO A 292 -11.02 5.59 11.18
N MET A 293 -10.09 6.16 11.94
CA MET A 293 -9.72 5.72 13.29
C MET A 293 -9.63 6.94 14.19
N ASP A 294 -9.72 6.71 15.49
CA ASP A 294 -9.50 7.73 16.49
C ASP A 294 -8.06 8.25 16.39
N GLY A 295 -7.96 9.56 16.16
CA GLY A 295 -6.71 10.30 16.03
C GLY A 295 -6.58 11.42 17.05
N SER A 296 -7.35 11.42 18.15
CA SER A 296 -7.17 12.39 19.25
C SER A 296 -5.83 12.22 19.95
N THR A 297 -5.20 11.05 19.82
CA THR A 297 -3.85 10.73 20.30
C THR A 297 -3.11 9.92 19.23
N VAL A 298 -1.77 9.86 19.32
CA VAL A 298 -0.95 9.11 18.35
C VAL A 298 -1.17 7.60 18.43
N TRP A 299 -1.49 7.06 19.61
CA TRP A 299 -1.76 5.65 19.90
C TRP A 299 -3.05 5.52 20.73
N PRO A 300 -3.89 4.47 20.59
CA PRO A 300 -3.70 3.21 19.85
C PRO A 300 -4.21 3.16 18.39
N ARG A 301 -4.75 4.26 17.82
CA ARG A 301 -5.39 4.30 16.49
C ARG A 301 -6.30 3.09 16.21
N THR A 302 -7.50 3.17 16.76
CA THR A 302 -8.54 2.15 16.60
C THR A 302 -9.83 2.78 16.10
N SER A 303 -10.78 1.97 15.65
CA SER A 303 -12.10 2.44 15.21
C SER A 303 -12.73 3.37 16.25
N PRO A 304 -13.26 4.54 15.86
CA PRO A 304 -13.79 5.52 16.81
C PRO A 304 -14.90 4.89 17.67
N GLN A 305 -14.76 4.99 19.00
CA GLN A 305 -15.72 4.45 19.98
C GLN A 305 -15.99 2.93 19.84
N GLY A 306 -15.08 2.17 19.22
CA GLY A 306 -15.27 0.75 18.94
C GLY A 306 -16.37 0.45 17.91
N LYS A 307 -16.65 1.38 16.98
CA LYS A 307 -17.71 1.31 15.96
C LYS A 307 -17.13 1.39 14.55
N PRO A 308 -16.55 0.29 14.02
CA PRO A 308 -15.85 0.30 12.73
C PRO A 308 -16.78 0.71 11.59
N ALA A 309 -16.22 1.42 10.61
CA ALA A 309 -16.91 1.78 9.37
C ALA A 309 -15.91 2.21 8.30
N ALA A 310 -16.18 1.82 7.06
CA ALA A 310 -15.64 2.53 5.92
C ALA A 310 -16.46 3.82 5.70
N TYR A 311 -15.87 4.79 5.01
CA TYR A 311 -16.59 5.96 4.50
C TYR A 311 -16.29 6.14 3.04
N VAL A 312 -17.32 6.50 2.27
CA VAL A 312 -17.23 6.77 0.84
C VAL A 312 -17.54 8.23 0.55
N THR A 313 -16.77 8.83 -0.35
CA THR A 313 -17.20 10.01 -1.09
C THR A 313 -17.54 9.60 -2.51
N ARG A 314 -18.54 10.25 -3.11
CA ARG A 314 -18.90 10.12 -4.54
C ARG A 314 -18.92 11.48 -5.25
N ASN A 315 -18.26 12.46 -4.66
CA ASN A 315 -18.26 13.85 -5.12
C ASN A 315 -16.94 14.54 -4.80
N ALA A 316 -15.86 13.79 -4.96
CA ALA A 316 -14.49 14.21 -4.80
C ALA A 316 -14.16 14.78 -3.40
N GLY A 317 -14.80 14.23 -2.36
CA GLY A 317 -14.55 14.59 -0.97
C GLY A 317 -15.39 15.74 -0.43
N ARG A 318 -16.36 16.28 -1.19
CA ARG A 318 -17.27 17.32 -0.68
C ARG A 318 -18.15 16.80 0.46
N THR A 319 -18.60 15.56 0.37
CA THR A 319 -19.35 14.88 1.43
C THR A 319 -18.91 13.43 1.57
N TRP A 320 -19.08 12.87 2.77
CA TRP A 320 -18.76 11.49 3.08
C TRP A 320 -19.95 10.74 3.68
N GLN A 321 -20.12 9.49 3.29
CA GLN A 321 -21.21 8.61 3.71
C GLN A 321 -20.64 7.42 4.46
N ARG A 322 -21.20 7.14 5.64
CA ARG A 322 -20.81 5.98 6.46
C ARG A 322 -21.25 4.68 5.78
N GLN A 323 -20.38 3.68 5.81
CA GLN A 323 -20.59 2.35 5.25
C GLN A 323 -20.16 1.28 6.28
N ASP A 324 -21.14 0.78 7.03
CA ASP A 324 -20.93 -0.18 8.13
C ASP A 324 -21.95 -1.32 8.18
N ALA A 325 -22.82 -1.43 7.16
CA ALA A 325 -23.77 -2.54 7.10
C ALA A 325 -23.00 -3.87 7.04
N GLY A 326 -23.27 -4.75 8.02
CA GLY A 326 -22.59 -6.04 8.19
C GLY A 326 -21.41 -6.03 9.18
N PHE A 327 -20.84 -4.86 9.51
CA PHE A 327 -19.82 -4.77 10.55
C PHE A 327 -20.42 -4.92 11.96
N PRO A 328 -19.59 -5.28 12.97
CA PRO A 328 -19.98 -5.23 14.36
C PRO A 328 -20.43 -3.83 14.78
N ARG A 329 -21.56 -3.74 15.50
CA ARG A 329 -22.17 -2.45 15.86
C ARG A 329 -21.43 -1.68 16.97
N GLN A 330 -20.67 -2.37 17.81
CA GLN A 330 -19.95 -1.81 18.96
C GLN A 330 -18.90 -2.81 19.48
N GLN A 331 -17.97 -2.32 20.32
CA GLN A 331 -16.90 -3.12 20.94
C GLN A 331 -15.98 -3.83 19.93
N ALA A 332 -15.85 -3.26 18.72
CA ALA A 332 -14.90 -3.68 17.71
C ALA A 332 -13.84 -2.59 17.52
N TRP A 333 -12.71 -2.75 18.20
CA TRP A 333 -11.62 -1.78 18.26
C TRP A 333 -10.60 -2.02 17.14
N TRP A 334 -11.08 -2.07 15.89
CA TRP A 334 -10.25 -2.45 14.76
C TRP A 334 -9.24 -1.37 14.38
N THR A 335 -8.04 -1.82 14.03
CA THR A 335 -7.05 -1.05 13.28
C THR A 335 -6.95 -1.64 11.87
N VAL A 336 -7.02 -0.78 10.85
CA VAL A 336 -6.81 -1.14 9.45
C VAL A 336 -5.59 -0.38 8.95
N LYS A 337 -4.54 -1.09 8.52
CA LYS A 337 -3.26 -0.50 8.10
C LYS A 337 -3.33 0.07 6.69
N ARG A 338 -2.29 0.84 6.32
CA ARG A 338 -2.18 1.67 5.10
C ARG A 338 -2.50 0.90 3.81
N GLN A 339 -1.96 -0.32 3.70
CA GLN A 339 -2.14 -1.21 2.55
C GLN A 339 -3.24 -2.25 2.79
N ALA A 340 -3.88 -2.29 3.95
CA ALA A 340 -4.84 -3.33 4.32
C ALA A 340 -6.28 -3.04 3.84
N MET A 341 -6.43 -2.20 2.82
CA MET A 341 -7.68 -1.96 2.13
C MET A 341 -7.39 -1.77 0.64
N CYS A 342 -8.12 -2.47 -0.22
CA CYS A 342 -7.97 -2.40 -1.67
C CYS A 342 -9.32 -2.58 -2.38
N ALA A 343 -9.35 -2.26 -3.68
CA ALA A 343 -10.52 -2.40 -4.54
C ALA A 343 -10.18 -3.21 -5.78
N ASP A 344 -11.11 -4.06 -6.21
CA ASP A 344 -11.02 -4.70 -7.52
C ASP A 344 -11.59 -3.82 -8.64
N ALA A 345 -11.43 -4.28 -9.88
CA ALA A 345 -12.00 -3.61 -11.06
C ALA A 345 -13.34 -4.21 -11.52
N GLY A 346 -14.02 -5.02 -10.69
CA GLY A 346 -15.34 -5.55 -10.99
C GLY A 346 -16.39 -4.46 -11.13
N ASP A 347 -17.55 -4.81 -11.69
CA ASP A 347 -18.72 -3.94 -11.79
C ASP A 347 -19.96 -4.66 -11.21
N PRO A 348 -20.47 -4.25 -10.04
CA PRO A 348 -19.95 -3.19 -9.16
C PRO A 348 -18.57 -3.48 -8.55
N VAL A 349 -17.84 -2.43 -8.15
CA VAL A 349 -16.51 -2.54 -7.50
C VAL A 349 -16.62 -3.33 -6.20
N GLY A 350 -15.69 -4.27 -6.02
CA GLY A 350 -15.51 -4.99 -4.78
C GLY A 350 -14.46 -4.31 -3.91
N LEU A 351 -14.72 -4.25 -2.61
CA LEU A 351 -13.80 -3.69 -1.62
C LEU A 351 -13.39 -4.77 -0.63
N TYR A 352 -12.11 -4.76 -0.27
CA TYR A 352 -11.50 -5.72 0.64
C TYR A 352 -10.85 -4.96 1.78
N LEU A 353 -11.01 -5.47 3.00
CA LEU A 353 -10.50 -4.84 4.21
C LEU A 353 -9.89 -5.90 5.13
N GLY A 354 -8.69 -5.62 5.64
CA GLY A 354 -7.95 -6.48 6.54
C GLY A 354 -7.66 -5.78 7.87
N THR A 355 -7.96 -6.46 8.98
CA THR A 355 -7.73 -5.92 10.32
C THR A 355 -6.44 -6.46 10.94
N THR A 356 -5.85 -5.71 11.86
CA THR A 356 -4.71 -6.20 12.67
C THR A 356 -5.08 -7.37 13.57
N SER A 357 -6.37 -7.61 13.79
CA SER A 357 -6.89 -8.78 14.52
C SER A 357 -7.04 -10.03 13.65
N GLY A 358 -6.65 -9.98 12.37
CA GLY A 358 -6.64 -11.15 11.50
C GLY A 358 -7.97 -11.44 10.81
N GLU A 359 -8.83 -10.44 10.65
CA GLU A 359 -10.10 -10.56 9.93
C GLU A 359 -10.00 -9.95 8.54
N LEU A 360 -10.50 -10.67 7.54
CA LEU A 360 -10.73 -10.20 6.18
C LEU A 360 -12.23 -9.98 5.96
N TRP A 361 -12.57 -8.84 5.38
CA TRP A 361 -13.94 -8.44 5.06
C TRP A 361 -14.04 -8.10 3.57
N LEU A 362 -15.19 -8.40 2.98
CA LEU A 362 -15.51 -8.19 1.58
C LEU A 362 -16.83 -7.43 1.44
N SER A 363 -16.83 -6.38 0.63
CA SER A 363 -18.02 -5.83 0.00
C SER A 363 -17.97 -6.11 -1.50
N ARG A 364 -19.12 -6.40 -2.11
CA ARG A 364 -19.27 -6.64 -3.56
C ARG A 364 -20.01 -5.52 -4.27
N ASP A 365 -20.38 -4.49 -3.53
CA ASP A 365 -21.35 -3.47 -3.89
C ASP A 365 -20.85 -2.08 -3.43
N GLU A 366 -19.57 -1.81 -3.69
CA GLU A 366 -18.95 -0.51 -3.45
C GLU A 366 -19.01 -0.04 -1.99
N GLY A 367 -18.97 -0.99 -1.05
CA GLY A 367 -19.02 -0.77 0.38
C GLY A 367 -20.43 -0.66 0.96
N ALA A 368 -21.50 -0.84 0.17
CA ALA A 368 -22.86 -0.71 0.68
C ALA A 368 -23.18 -1.79 1.73
N ALA A 369 -22.69 -3.02 1.56
CA ALA A 369 -22.73 -4.07 2.57
C ALA A 369 -21.42 -4.86 2.63
N TRP A 370 -21.04 -5.25 3.85
CA TRP A 370 -19.82 -6.00 4.15
C TRP A 370 -20.15 -7.37 4.73
N ALA A 371 -19.35 -8.37 4.39
CA ALA A 371 -19.43 -9.71 4.97
C ALA A 371 -18.03 -10.19 5.37
N PRO A 372 -17.92 -11.01 6.43
CA PRO A 372 -16.67 -11.66 6.77
C PRO A 372 -16.27 -12.61 5.64
N LEU A 373 -15.02 -12.52 5.20
CA LEU A 373 -14.43 -13.38 4.18
C LEU A 373 -13.58 -14.49 4.81
N MET A 374 -12.76 -14.14 5.80
CA MET A 374 -11.89 -15.05 6.52
C MET A 374 -11.54 -14.46 7.89
N ALA A 375 -11.28 -15.30 8.88
CA ALA A 375 -10.85 -14.87 10.21
C ALA A 375 -9.69 -15.72 10.70
N HIS A 376 -9.10 -15.32 11.84
CA HIS A 376 -8.01 -16.03 12.53
C HIS A 376 -6.70 -16.08 11.74
N LEU A 377 -6.49 -15.11 10.84
CA LEU A 377 -5.17 -14.87 10.26
C LEU A 377 -4.24 -14.21 11.29
N PRO A 378 -2.92 -14.25 11.08
CA PRO A 378 -2.02 -13.33 11.77
C PRO A 378 -2.36 -11.87 11.43
N GLU A 379 -1.79 -10.94 12.19
CA GLU A 379 -1.93 -9.50 11.94
C GLU A 379 -1.69 -9.15 10.46
N ILE A 380 -2.70 -8.58 9.81
CA ILE A 380 -2.67 -8.25 8.37
C ILE A 380 -1.98 -6.90 8.18
N TYR A 381 -0.98 -6.87 7.29
CA TYR A 381 -0.26 -5.66 6.92
C TYR A 381 -0.76 -5.05 5.62
N ALA A 382 -1.00 -5.88 4.60
CA ALA A 382 -1.39 -5.42 3.29
C ALA A 382 -2.33 -6.40 2.57
N LEU A 383 -3.17 -5.82 1.71
CA LEU A 383 -4.02 -6.50 0.75
C LEU A 383 -3.76 -5.92 -0.64
N ASP A 384 -3.76 -6.80 -1.64
CA ASP A 384 -3.79 -6.42 -3.05
C ASP A 384 -4.76 -7.36 -3.79
N VAL A 385 -5.41 -6.87 -4.85
CA VAL A 385 -6.43 -7.65 -5.57
C VAL A 385 -6.28 -7.51 -7.07
N VAL A 386 -6.41 -8.65 -7.75
CA VAL A 386 -6.22 -8.76 -9.20
C VAL A 386 -7.41 -9.46 -9.82
N ALA A 387 -7.91 -8.91 -10.94
CA ALA A 387 -8.80 -9.63 -11.84
C ALA A 387 -7.97 -10.43 -12.86
N LEU A 388 -8.17 -11.75 -12.91
CA LEU A 388 -7.53 -12.62 -13.89
C LEU A 388 -8.19 -12.42 -15.25
N ARG A 389 -7.39 -12.03 -16.25
CA ARG A 389 -7.82 -11.82 -17.63
C ARG A 389 -7.80 -13.11 -18.44
#